data_AF-A0A7R8Z3A7-F1
#
_entry.id   AF-A0A7R8Z3A7-F1
#
_cell.length_a   1.000
_cell.length_b   1.000
_cell.length_c   1.000
_cell.angle_alpha   90.00
_cell.angle_beta   90.00
_cell.angle_gamma   90.00
#
_symmetry.space_group_name_H-M   'P 1'
#
loop_
_entity.id
_entity.type
_entity.pdbx_description
1 polymer ?
#
loop_
_entity_poly.entity_id
_entity_poly.type
_entity_poly.pdbx_seq_one_letter_code
_entity_poly.pdbx_strand_id
1 'polypeptide(L)'
;MALTESRHIPFSSAKSLNFLWMSLRILGLYPPEKYKYLYYCYSASINILVTIGFNVSMFIYAVNYENKRDLISNLAQLSGSIIVSLKILNTYLKRDKLFEIRKLFAELDSRVVGDDEKEYFEYILKIGRGFFFAFSFFCGMAGLVCDFPAIFDTERRLAYPAWFPWDWKHSTVGFHIANFHQVFSLFTEIIQDVMCDTYPATLMWLLKGHLHALGIRVRKIGWNKEKSLNENYLELRQCVREHQTCFKAFQLCCNINSRVMLLQFICTQIILCTTALYLIFYISDIYKSIYLVGYFTCMVLEITFCCSCGTELMEESLGFTEALYSCNWMDQNSKFKQILIISMENTQTAWTNYAGGIISISLTTWVTVLKSAYSLFAVFGRSL
;
A
#
# COMPACT_ATOMS: atom_id res chain seq x y z
N MET A 1 45.46 14.59 20.67
CA MET A 1 44.36 15.57 20.68
C MET A 1 43.86 15.72 19.25
N ALA A 2 42.96 14.83 18.83
CA ALA A 2 42.24 14.92 17.56
C ALA A 2 40.92 14.18 17.81
N LEU A 3 39.93 14.93 18.32
CA LEU A 3 38.56 14.47 18.41
C LEU A 3 38.06 14.28 16.98
N THR A 4 37.82 13.03 16.59
CA THR A 4 37.02 12.70 15.42
C THR A 4 35.63 13.27 15.66
N GLU A 5 35.35 14.43 15.09
CA GLU A 5 33.98 14.87 14.81
C GLU A 5 33.31 13.77 13.98
N SER A 6 32.53 12.92 14.62
CA SER A 6 31.58 12.06 13.93
C SER A 6 30.65 13.01 13.18
N ARG A 7 30.78 13.06 11.85
CA ARG A 7 29.77 13.70 11.01
C ARG A 7 28.44 13.00 11.32
N HIS A 8 27.60 13.63 12.13
CA HIS A 8 26.22 13.22 12.33
C HIS A 8 25.54 13.26 10.96
N ILE A 9 25.45 12.10 10.31
CA ILE A 9 24.65 11.96 9.10
C ILE A 9 23.19 12.13 9.56
N PRO A 10 22.45 13.14 9.05
CA PRO A 10 21.07 13.33 9.45
C PRO A 10 20.27 12.08 9.08
N PHE A 11 19.47 11.59 10.04
CA PHE A 11 18.55 10.49 9.80
C PHE A 11 17.60 10.87 8.66
N SER A 12 17.30 9.92 7.79
CA SER A 12 16.34 10.16 6.70
C SER A 12 15.58 8.89 6.35
N SER A 13 14.29 8.89 6.68
CA SER A 13 13.33 7.88 6.23
C SER A 13 13.13 7.91 4.71
N ALA A 14 13.45 9.03 4.04
CA ALA A 14 13.36 9.17 2.58
C ALA A 14 14.19 8.11 1.83
N LYS A 15 15.33 7.66 2.37
CA LYS A 15 16.12 6.57 1.77
C LYS A 15 15.30 5.27 1.69
N SER A 16 14.45 5.02 2.68
CA SER A 16 13.54 3.88 2.69
C SER A 16 12.45 3.99 1.64
N LEU A 17 12.06 5.20 1.24
CA LEU A 17 11.07 5.41 0.19
C LEU A 17 11.67 5.35 -1.23
N ASN A 18 12.99 5.17 -1.39
CA ASN A 18 13.62 5.18 -2.72
C ASN A 18 13.06 4.11 -3.67
N PHE A 19 12.77 2.91 -3.17
CA PHE A 19 12.16 1.85 -3.99
C PHE A 19 10.79 2.27 -4.52
N LEU A 20 10.03 3.01 -3.71
CA LEU A 20 8.73 3.54 -4.07
C LEU A 20 8.84 4.54 -5.23
N TRP A 21 9.72 5.52 -5.08
CA TRP A 21 9.92 6.58 -6.08
C TRP A 21 10.50 6.03 -7.38
N MET A 22 11.42 5.06 -7.28
CA MET A 22 11.95 4.36 -8.44
C MET A 22 10.85 3.64 -9.20
N SER A 23 9.93 2.99 -8.50
CA SER A 23 8.83 2.26 -9.11
C SER A 23 7.77 3.19 -9.70
N LEU A 24 7.42 4.30 -9.03
CA LEU A 24 6.60 5.37 -9.63
C LEU A 24 7.23 5.93 -10.91
N ARG A 25 8.56 6.00 -10.96
CA ARG A 25 9.30 6.43 -12.15
C ARG A 25 9.23 5.38 -13.26
N ILE A 26 9.37 4.10 -12.95
CA ILE A 26 9.22 3.00 -13.94
C ILE A 26 7.80 2.98 -14.52
N LEU A 27 6.79 3.18 -13.68
CA LEU A 27 5.37 3.15 -14.07
C LEU A 27 4.86 4.39 -14.82
N GLY A 28 5.74 5.35 -15.13
CA GLY A 28 5.35 6.56 -15.86
C GLY A 28 4.72 7.67 -15.01
N LEU A 29 4.71 7.53 -13.68
CA LEU A 29 4.01 8.46 -12.77
C LEU A 29 4.92 9.57 -12.20
N TYR A 30 6.25 9.40 -12.28
CA TYR A 30 7.23 10.34 -11.73
C TYR A 30 8.25 10.79 -12.79
N PRO A 31 8.00 11.92 -13.49
CA PRO A 31 8.83 12.35 -14.60
C PRO A 31 10.22 12.82 -14.14
N PRO A 32 11.29 12.44 -14.86
CA PRO A 32 12.62 12.97 -14.63
C PRO A 32 12.75 14.42 -15.11
N GLU A 33 13.72 15.14 -14.54
CA GLU A 33 14.06 16.50 -14.99
C GLU A 33 14.64 16.51 -16.41
N LYS A 34 15.42 15.49 -16.76
CA LYS A 34 16.00 15.30 -18.11
C LYS A 34 15.08 14.43 -18.98
N TYR A 35 14.88 14.81 -20.24
CA TYR A 35 14.04 14.10 -21.22
C TYR A 35 12.55 13.98 -20.86
N LYS A 36 11.99 15.02 -20.23
CA LYS A 36 10.61 15.06 -19.74
C LYS A 36 9.54 14.72 -20.79
N TYR A 37 9.67 15.23 -22.02
CA TYR A 37 8.70 14.96 -23.10
C TYR A 37 8.73 13.50 -23.57
N LEU A 38 9.93 12.93 -23.75
CA LEU A 38 10.08 11.50 -24.10
C LEU A 38 9.49 10.60 -23.01
N TYR A 39 9.68 10.97 -21.75
CA TYR A 39 9.08 10.27 -20.62
C TYR A 39 7.55 10.36 -20.61
N TYR A 40 6.96 11.51 -20.97
CA TYR A 40 5.50 11.61 -21.10
C TYR A 40 4.95 10.74 -22.22
N CYS A 41 5.65 10.66 -23.37
CA CYS A 41 5.28 9.73 -24.43
C CYS A 41 5.35 8.28 -23.94
N TYR A 42 6.44 7.88 -23.27
CA TYR A 42 6.59 6.56 -22.65
C TYR A 42 5.47 6.25 -21.65
N SER A 43 5.20 7.19 -20.74
CA SER A 43 4.16 7.06 -19.72
C SER A 43 2.77 6.90 -20.32
N ALA A 44 2.44 7.72 -21.33
CA ALA A 44 1.19 7.60 -22.07
C ALA A 44 1.10 6.24 -22.77
N SER A 45 2.16 5.80 -23.45
CA SER A 45 2.17 4.53 -24.17
C SER A 45 1.93 3.33 -23.24
N ILE A 46 2.63 3.24 -22.10
CA ILE A 46 2.46 2.13 -21.16
C ILE A 46 1.07 2.14 -20.55
N ASN A 47 0.60 3.28 -20.04
CA ASN A 47 -0.70 3.33 -19.39
C ASN A 47 -1.85 3.15 -20.40
N ILE A 48 -1.73 3.63 -21.65
CA ILE A 48 -2.73 3.35 -22.69
C ILE A 48 -2.75 1.85 -23.02
N LEU A 49 -1.59 1.21 -23.18
CA LEU A 49 -1.50 -0.20 -23.55
C LEU A 49 -2.03 -1.11 -22.43
N VAL A 50 -1.61 -0.87 -21.19
CA VAL A 50 -1.94 -1.73 -20.05
C VAL A 50 -3.28 -1.32 -19.43
N THR A 51 -3.39 -0.09 -18.92
CA THR A 51 -4.57 0.37 -18.17
C THR A 51 -5.84 0.41 -19.03
N ILE A 52 -5.73 0.74 -20.33
CA ILE A 52 -6.90 0.81 -21.23
C ILE A 52 -6.95 -0.41 -22.14
N GLY A 53 -5.88 -0.71 -22.86
CA GLY A 53 -5.87 -1.77 -23.89
C GLY A 53 -6.18 -3.15 -23.35
N PHE A 54 -5.53 -3.56 -22.25
CA PHE A 54 -5.77 -4.86 -21.62
C PHE A 54 -7.20 -5.00 -21.08
N ASN A 55 -7.69 -3.97 -20.37
CA ASN A 55 -9.06 -3.93 -19.85
C ASN A 55 -10.12 -3.98 -20.97
N VAL A 56 -9.96 -3.21 -22.04
CA VAL A 56 -10.89 -3.19 -23.17
C VAL A 56 -10.93 -4.55 -23.88
N SER A 57 -9.76 -5.15 -24.10
CA SER A 57 -9.64 -6.48 -24.71
C SER A 57 -10.41 -7.55 -23.92
N MET A 58 -10.27 -7.55 -22.59
CA MET A 58 -10.99 -8.49 -21.72
C MET A 58 -12.47 -8.16 -21.59
N PHE A 59 -12.84 -6.88 -21.53
CA PHE A 59 -14.24 -6.45 -21.46
C PHE A 59 -15.02 -6.87 -22.71
N ILE A 60 -14.46 -6.66 -23.91
CA ILE A 60 -15.10 -7.08 -25.17
C ILE A 60 -15.27 -8.60 -25.21
N TYR A 61 -14.30 -9.37 -24.69
CA TYR A 61 -14.44 -10.82 -24.55
C TYR A 61 -15.57 -11.19 -23.59
N ALA A 62 -15.66 -10.54 -22.43
CA ALA A 62 -16.70 -10.79 -21.43
C ALA A 62 -18.11 -10.55 -21.98
N VAL A 63 -18.30 -9.54 -22.84
CA VAL A 63 -19.60 -9.25 -23.49
C VAL A 63 -19.94 -10.29 -24.57
N ASN A 64 -18.93 -10.82 -25.25
CA ASN A 64 -19.09 -11.78 -26.35
C ASN A 64 -18.67 -13.21 -25.94
N TYR A 65 -18.91 -13.59 -24.68
CA TYR A 65 -18.39 -14.85 -24.16
C TYR A 65 -18.99 -16.06 -24.88
N GLU A 66 -18.13 -17.01 -25.27
CA GLU A 66 -18.55 -18.27 -25.89
C GLU A 66 -18.79 -19.34 -24.81
N ASN A 67 -17.96 -19.35 -23.76
CA ASN A 67 -17.95 -20.37 -22.71
C ASN A 67 -18.15 -19.75 -21.32
N LYS A 68 -19.03 -20.34 -20.50
CA LYS A 68 -19.25 -19.89 -19.10
C LYS A 68 -17.99 -20.01 -18.23
N ARG A 69 -17.17 -21.05 -18.45
CA ARG A 69 -15.91 -21.25 -17.73
C ARG A 69 -14.94 -20.09 -17.97
N ASP A 70 -14.75 -19.73 -19.24
CA ASP A 70 -13.83 -18.67 -19.65
C ASP A 70 -14.34 -17.31 -19.18
N LEU A 71 -15.67 -17.09 -19.18
CA LEU A 71 -16.29 -15.90 -18.61
C LEU A 71 -15.96 -15.74 -17.12
N ILE A 72 -16.13 -16.79 -16.30
CA ILE A 72 -15.86 -16.72 -14.86
C ILE A 72 -14.38 -16.41 -14.59
N SER A 73 -13.46 -17.05 -15.32
CA SER A 73 -12.02 -16.80 -15.20
C SER A 73 -11.66 -15.37 -15.65
N ASN A 74 -12.26 -14.89 -16.75
CA ASN A 74 -12.04 -13.54 -17.26
C ASN A 74 -12.57 -12.47 -16.29
N LEU A 75 -13.76 -12.65 -15.71
CA LEU A 75 -14.37 -11.68 -14.79
C LEU A 75 -13.51 -11.44 -13.54
N ALA A 76 -12.87 -12.48 -13.00
CA ALA A 76 -11.96 -12.34 -11.87
C ALA A 76 -10.75 -11.45 -12.25
N GLN A 77 -10.08 -11.75 -13.36
CA GLN A 77 -8.93 -10.98 -13.82
C GLN A 77 -9.31 -9.54 -14.23
N LEU A 78 -10.44 -9.38 -14.93
CA LEU A 78 -10.95 -8.07 -15.35
C LEU A 78 -11.26 -7.18 -14.14
N SER A 79 -11.90 -7.74 -13.11
CA SER A 79 -12.16 -6.99 -11.88
C SER A 79 -10.86 -6.51 -11.22
N GLY A 80 -9.84 -7.37 -11.12
CA GLY A 80 -8.51 -7.02 -10.63
C GLY A 80 -7.88 -5.87 -11.43
N SER A 81 -7.81 -6.01 -12.75
CA SER A 81 -7.20 -5.02 -13.65
C SER A 81 -7.89 -3.65 -13.61
N ILE A 82 -9.23 -3.61 -13.50
CA ILE A 82 -9.98 -2.36 -13.35
C ILE A 82 -9.59 -1.65 -12.05
N ILE A 83 -9.42 -2.37 -10.94
CA ILE A 83 -9.07 -1.76 -9.66
C ILE A 83 -7.65 -1.20 -9.70
N VAL A 84 -6.69 -1.94 -10.25
CA VAL A 84 -5.30 -1.47 -10.45
C VAL A 84 -5.31 -0.18 -11.28
N SER A 85 -6.12 -0.14 -12.33
CA SER A 85 -6.28 1.03 -13.18
C SER A 85 -6.83 2.25 -12.42
N LEU A 86 -7.83 2.04 -11.55
CA LEU A 86 -8.37 3.08 -10.69
C LEU A 86 -7.37 3.53 -9.61
N LYS A 87 -6.59 2.61 -9.04
CA LYS A 87 -5.51 2.88 -8.07
C LYS A 87 -4.43 3.78 -8.71
N ILE A 88 -4.00 3.45 -9.93
CA ILE A 88 -3.01 4.23 -10.69
C ILE A 88 -3.54 5.62 -11.03
N LEU A 89 -4.77 5.73 -11.52
CA LEU A 89 -5.40 7.01 -11.81
C LEU A 89 -5.49 7.88 -10.55
N ASN A 90 -5.93 7.31 -9.42
CA ASN A 90 -5.99 8.03 -8.15
C ASN A 90 -4.60 8.50 -7.69
N THR A 91 -3.59 7.65 -7.80
CA THR A 91 -2.20 7.99 -7.46
C THR A 91 -1.69 9.15 -8.32
N TYR A 92 -1.98 9.13 -9.62
CA TYR A 92 -1.65 10.22 -10.53
C TYR A 92 -2.33 11.54 -10.13
N LEU A 93 -3.64 11.51 -9.84
CA LEU A 93 -4.42 12.68 -9.44
C LEU A 93 -4.01 13.24 -8.07
N LYS A 94 -3.49 12.40 -7.19
CA LYS A 94 -3.11 12.77 -5.81
C LYS A 94 -1.61 13.00 -5.63
N ARG A 95 -0.82 12.94 -6.69
CA ARG A 95 0.65 13.05 -6.65
C ARG A 95 1.17 14.26 -5.88
N ASP A 96 0.49 15.41 -5.98
CA ASP A 96 0.92 16.65 -5.31
C ASP A 96 0.88 16.50 -3.78
N LYS A 97 -0.06 15.71 -3.26
CA LYS A 97 -0.15 15.39 -1.84
C LYS A 97 0.97 14.47 -1.37
N LEU A 98 1.48 13.59 -2.25
CA LEU A 98 2.64 12.76 -1.92
C LEU A 98 3.90 13.61 -1.73
N PHE A 99 4.06 14.68 -2.52
CA PHE A 99 5.15 15.64 -2.32
C PHE A 99 5.00 16.43 -1.02
N GLU A 100 3.77 16.76 -0.63
CA GLU A 100 3.49 17.41 0.65
C GLU A 100 3.85 16.49 1.83
N ILE A 101 3.40 15.24 1.83
CA ILE A 101 3.76 14.24 2.86
C ILE A 101 5.28 14.09 2.97
N ARG A 102 5.99 14.05 1.83
CA ARG A 102 7.46 13.97 1.83
C ARG A 102 8.12 15.15 2.55
N LYS A 103 7.59 16.36 2.39
CA LYS A 103 8.09 17.54 3.10
C LYS A 103 7.85 17.43 4.60
N LEU A 104 6.67 16.97 5.01
CA LEU A 104 6.34 16.73 6.41
C LEU A 104 7.25 15.66 7.02
N PHE A 105 7.51 14.56 6.32
CA PHE A 105 8.42 13.51 6.79
C PHE A 105 9.87 13.99 6.86
N ALA A 106 10.33 14.84 5.93
CA ALA A 106 11.66 15.44 6.02
C ALA A 106 11.79 16.37 7.24
N GLU A 107 10.73 17.11 7.58
CA GLU A 107 10.68 17.92 8.81
C GLU A 107 10.76 17.01 10.04
N LEU A 108 9.98 15.93 10.09
CA LEU A 108 9.98 14.98 11.22
C LEU A 108 11.30 14.21 11.34
N ASP A 109 11.90 13.78 10.23
CA ASP A 109 13.21 13.12 10.16
C ASP A 109 14.31 13.97 10.82
N SER A 110 14.29 15.30 10.60
CA SER A 110 15.27 16.22 11.16
C SER A 110 15.28 16.28 12.69
N ARG A 111 14.21 15.76 13.31
CA ARG A 111 14.01 15.76 14.76
C ARG A 111 14.41 14.43 15.41
N VAL A 112 14.65 13.39 14.62
CA VAL A 112 15.11 12.08 15.09
C VAL A 112 16.61 12.14 15.38
N VAL A 113 16.96 12.33 16.65
CA VAL A 113 18.35 12.50 17.09
C VAL A 113 18.77 11.39 18.06
N GLY A 114 17.90 10.96 18.96
CA GLY A 114 18.20 9.93 19.97
C GLY A 114 18.59 8.60 19.34
N ASP A 115 19.56 7.91 19.95
CA ASP A 115 20.00 6.59 19.47
C ASP A 115 18.89 5.54 19.60
N ASP A 116 18.06 5.64 20.64
CA ASP A 116 16.88 4.79 20.83
C ASP A 116 15.79 5.05 19.77
N GLU A 117 15.60 6.31 19.37
CA GLU A 117 14.69 6.64 18.26
C GLU A 117 15.21 6.06 16.94
N LYS A 118 16.52 6.18 16.67
CA LYS A 118 17.15 5.65 15.45
C LYS A 118 17.09 4.13 15.40
N GLU A 119 17.41 3.45 16.49
CA GLU A 119 17.37 1.99 16.57
C GLU A 119 15.96 1.46 16.28
N TYR A 120 14.94 2.08 16.88
CA TYR A 120 13.54 1.76 16.59
C TYR A 120 13.20 1.99 15.10
N PHE A 121 13.61 3.13 14.55
CA PHE A 121 13.40 3.44 13.13
C PHE A 121 14.07 2.42 12.21
N GLU A 122 15.32 2.02 12.48
CA GLU A 122 16.02 1.02 11.69
C GLU A 122 15.30 -0.34 11.72
N TYR A 123 14.79 -0.73 12.89
CA TYR A 123 13.99 -1.94 13.06
C TYR A 123 12.71 -1.91 12.22
N ILE A 124 11.87 -0.87 12.36
CA ILE A 124 10.59 -0.79 11.62
C ILE A 124 10.82 -0.68 10.11
N LEU A 125 11.89 0.00 9.69
CA LEU A 125 12.25 0.15 8.28
C LEU A 125 12.72 -1.18 7.68
N LYS A 126 13.48 -1.98 8.45
CA LYS A 126 13.90 -3.32 8.04
C LYS A 126 12.69 -4.24 7.84
N ILE A 127 11.72 -4.21 8.75
CA ILE A 127 10.48 -4.98 8.64
C ILE A 127 9.68 -4.55 7.40
N GLY A 128 9.43 -3.24 7.24
CA GLY A 128 8.65 -2.72 6.11
C GLY A 128 9.28 -3.06 4.76
N ARG A 129 10.61 -2.93 4.63
CA ARG A 129 11.34 -3.33 3.41
C ARG A 129 11.29 -4.84 3.19
N GLY A 130 11.48 -5.63 4.25
CA GLY A 130 11.39 -7.09 4.19
C GLY A 130 10.04 -7.56 3.66
N PHE A 131 8.96 -7.00 4.20
CA PHE A 131 7.60 -7.26 3.72
C PHE A 131 7.45 -6.85 2.25
N PHE A 132 7.85 -5.64 1.88
CA PHE A 132 7.75 -5.15 0.50
C PHE A 132 8.42 -6.09 -0.51
N PHE A 133 9.69 -6.46 -0.26
CA PHE A 133 10.43 -7.33 -1.18
C PHE A 133 9.88 -8.76 -1.19
N ALA A 134 9.48 -9.31 -0.04
CA ALA A 134 8.88 -10.63 0.04
C ALA A 134 7.53 -10.69 -0.70
N PHE A 135 6.67 -9.70 -0.50
CA PHE A 135 5.38 -9.58 -1.17
C PHE A 135 5.57 -9.42 -2.69
N SER A 136 6.45 -8.51 -3.12
CA SER A 136 6.78 -8.30 -4.53
C SER A 136 7.29 -9.58 -5.20
N PHE A 137 8.19 -10.30 -4.53
CA PHE A 137 8.73 -11.57 -5.01
C PHE A 137 7.63 -12.62 -5.15
N PHE A 138 6.76 -12.75 -4.14
CA PHE A 138 5.66 -13.70 -4.16
C PHE A 138 4.66 -13.42 -5.27
N CYS A 139 4.24 -12.17 -5.47
CA CYS A 139 3.36 -11.76 -6.57
C CYS A 139 4.00 -12.01 -7.94
N GLY A 140 5.29 -11.68 -8.10
CA GLY A 140 6.03 -11.94 -9.35
C GLY A 140 6.14 -13.44 -9.68
N MET A 141 6.40 -14.27 -8.67
CA MET A 141 6.43 -15.73 -8.83
C MET A 141 5.05 -16.30 -9.19
N ALA A 142 3.98 -15.80 -8.57
CA ALA A 142 2.61 -16.20 -8.93
C ALA A 142 2.29 -15.86 -10.40
N GLY A 143 2.66 -14.66 -10.86
CA GLY A 143 2.53 -14.28 -12.27
C GLY A 143 3.29 -15.19 -13.23
N LEU A 144 4.55 -15.51 -12.90
CA LEU A 144 5.37 -16.43 -13.71
C LEU A 144 4.76 -17.83 -13.81
N VAL A 145 4.22 -18.37 -12.71
CA VAL A 145 3.56 -19.69 -12.72
C VAL A 145 2.31 -19.69 -13.61
N CYS A 146 1.62 -18.55 -13.73
CA CYS A 146 0.45 -18.41 -14.60
C CYS A 146 0.82 -18.48 -16.09
N ASP A 147 1.82 -17.70 -16.49
CA ASP A 147 2.20 -17.55 -17.90
C ASP A 147 3.07 -18.71 -18.40
N PHE A 148 3.79 -19.40 -17.51
CA PHE A 148 4.72 -20.47 -17.88
C PHE A 148 4.07 -21.58 -18.72
N PRO A 149 2.91 -22.17 -18.33
CA PRO A 149 2.23 -23.15 -19.17
C PRO A 149 1.77 -22.60 -20.53
N ALA A 150 1.34 -21.33 -20.60
CA ALA A 150 0.86 -20.73 -21.85
C ALA A 150 1.97 -20.51 -22.89
N ILE A 151 3.24 -20.35 -22.45
CA ILE A 151 4.40 -20.23 -23.33
C ILE A 151 4.75 -21.57 -24.00
N PHE A 152 4.53 -22.68 -23.29
CA PHE A 152 4.87 -24.03 -23.76
C PHE A 152 3.66 -24.87 -24.19
N ASP A 153 2.46 -24.28 -24.21
CA ASP A 153 1.26 -24.97 -24.65
C ASP A 153 1.39 -25.34 -26.13
N THR A 154 1.20 -26.62 -26.43
CA THR A 154 1.20 -27.15 -27.79
C THR A 154 -0.05 -26.74 -28.56
N GLU A 155 -1.13 -26.40 -27.85
CA GLU A 155 -2.34 -25.85 -28.43
C GLU A 155 -2.31 -24.31 -28.42
N ARG A 156 -2.73 -23.66 -29.51
CA ARG A 156 -2.80 -22.20 -29.59
C ARG A 156 -3.89 -21.66 -28.66
N ARG A 157 -3.52 -21.34 -27.42
CA ARG A 157 -4.40 -20.78 -26.39
C ARG A 157 -3.75 -19.56 -25.76
N LEU A 158 -4.55 -18.54 -25.51
CA LEU A 158 -4.15 -17.39 -24.71
C LEU A 158 -4.23 -17.76 -23.23
N ALA A 159 -3.32 -17.22 -22.42
CA ALA A 159 -3.33 -17.40 -20.96
C ALA A 159 -4.63 -16.87 -20.34
N TYR A 160 -5.06 -15.71 -20.83
CA TYR A 160 -6.31 -15.06 -20.44
C TYR A 160 -7.25 -14.99 -21.64
N PRO A 161 -8.50 -15.45 -21.52
CA PRO A 161 -9.48 -15.28 -22.57
C PRO A 161 -9.71 -13.79 -22.85
N ALA A 162 -9.37 -13.31 -24.05
CA ALA A 162 -9.39 -11.90 -24.41
C ALA A 162 -9.66 -11.69 -25.90
N TRP A 163 -10.22 -10.55 -26.27
CA TRP A 163 -10.53 -10.19 -27.65
C TRP A 163 -9.45 -9.29 -28.25
N PHE A 164 -9.01 -9.59 -29.47
CA PHE A 164 -8.09 -8.74 -30.23
C PHE A 164 -8.70 -8.39 -31.59
N PRO A 165 -8.41 -7.19 -32.14
CA PRO A 165 -8.96 -6.75 -33.42
C PRO A 165 -8.35 -7.47 -34.65
N TRP A 166 -7.39 -8.38 -34.45
CA TRP A 166 -6.79 -9.20 -35.50
C TRP A 166 -7.02 -10.70 -35.22
N ASP A 167 -6.94 -11.51 -36.28
CA ASP A 167 -7.07 -12.96 -36.16
C ASP A 167 -5.79 -13.60 -35.61
N TRP A 168 -5.73 -13.72 -34.28
CA TRP A 168 -4.65 -14.40 -33.58
C TRP A 168 -4.80 -15.93 -33.60
N LYS A 169 -5.98 -16.48 -33.91
CA LYS A 169 -6.21 -17.93 -33.91
C LYS A 169 -5.48 -18.58 -35.10
N HIS A 170 -5.60 -17.97 -36.28
CA HIS A 170 -4.99 -18.50 -37.51
C HIS A 170 -3.61 -17.88 -37.80
N SER A 171 -3.35 -16.62 -37.44
CA SER A 171 -2.05 -15.97 -37.68
C SER A 171 -1.01 -16.27 -36.60
N THR A 172 0.13 -16.87 -36.99
CA THR A 172 1.26 -17.13 -36.07
C THR A 172 1.83 -15.82 -35.49
N VAL A 173 2.00 -14.79 -36.33
CA VAL A 173 2.50 -13.49 -35.90
C VAL A 173 1.49 -12.81 -34.97
N GLY A 174 0.20 -12.88 -35.31
CA GLY A 174 -0.88 -12.33 -34.49
C GLY A 174 -0.98 -12.99 -33.11
N PHE A 175 -0.77 -14.31 -33.03
CA PHE A 175 -0.71 -15.07 -31.79
C PHE A 175 0.43 -14.62 -30.88
N HIS A 176 1.66 -14.52 -31.41
CA HIS A 176 2.81 -14.11 -30.61
C HIS A 176 2.71 -12.64 -30.14
N ILE A 177 2.15 -11.75 -30.96
CA ILE A 177 1.87 -10.36 -30.55
C ILE A 177 0.85 -10.32 -29.41
N ALA A 178 -0.24 -11.10 -29.50
CA ALA A 178 -1.27 -11.17 -28.47
C ALA A 178 -0.70 -11.73 -27.15
N ASN A 179 0.07 -12.82 -27.20
CA ASN A 179 0.72 -13.39 -26.02
C ASN A 179 1.74 -12.42 -25.40
N PHE A 180 2.58 -11.78 -26.20
CA PHE A 180 3.51 -10.77 -25.70
C PHE A 180 2.78 -9.63 -25.01
N HIS A 181 1.69 -9.14 -25.58
CA HIS A 181 0.85 -8.11 -24.97
C HIS A 181 0.28 -8.56 -23.62
N GLN A 182 -0.22 -9.79 -23.51
CA GLN A 182 -0.77 -10.31 -22.25
C GLN A 182 0.28 -10.43 -21.17
N VAL A 183 1.41 -11.07 -21.48
CA VAL A 183 2.55 -11.23 -20.54
C VAL A 183 3.05 -9.85 -20.10
N PHE A 184 3.31 -8.94 -21.05
CA PHE A 184 3.77 -7.60 -20.74
C PHE A 184 2.77 -6.81 -19.87
N SER A 185 1.48 -6.92 -20.17
CA SER A 185 0.42 -6.26 -19.39
C SER A 185 0.35 -6.82 -17.98
N LEU A 186 0.35 -8.15 -17.81
CA LEU A 186 0.30 -8.80 -16.51
C LEU A 186 1.48 -8.38 -15.61
N PHE A 187 2.71 -8.45 -16.12
CA PHE A 187 3.88 -8.04 -15.33
C PHE A 187 3.85 -6.56 -14.96
N THR A 188 3.37 -5.71 -15.87
CA THR A 188 3.20 -4.28 -15.57
C THR A 188 2.12 -4.07 -14.51
N GLU A 189 0.99 -4.76 -14.60
CA GLU A 189 -0.09 -4.72 -13.60
C GLU A 189 0.37 -5.20 -12.22
N ILE A 190 1.15 -6.28 -12.15
CA ILE A 190 1.73 -6.76 -10.88
C ILE A 190 2.58 -5.67 -10.23
N ILE A 191 3.42 -4.97 -11.02
CA ILE A 191 4.24 -3.86 -10.49
C ILE A 191 3.35 -2.69 -10.06
N GLN A 192 2.30 -2.37 -10.83
CA GLN A 192 1.34 -1.32 -10.51
C GLN A 192 0.59 -1.61 -9.20
N ASP A 193 0.08 -2.83 -9.04
CA ASP A 193 -0.69 -3.27 -7.88
C ASP A 193 0.17 -3.28 -6.62
N VAL A 194 1.32 -3.98 -6.66
CA VAL A 194 2.30 -4.01 -5.57
C VAL A 194 2.68 -2.59 -5.16
N MET A 195 2.91 -1.68 -6.11
CA MET A 195 3.18 -0.29 -5.79
C MET A 195 2.01 0.39 -5.10
N CYS A 196 0.83 0.34 -5.71
CA CYS A 196 -0.36 1.04 -5.26
C CYS A 196 -0.82 0.63 -3.86
N ASP A 197 -0.59 -0.62 -3.46
CA ASP A 197 -1.00 -1.13 -2.15
C ASP A 197 0.07 -0.98 -1.08
N THR A 198 1.34 -1.10 -1.46
CA THR A 198 2.42 -0.99 -0.49
C THR A 198 2.73 0.45 -0.13
N TYR A 199 2.50 1.43 -1.01
CA TYR A 199 2.83 2.83 -0.72
C TYR A 199 2.01 3.44 0.42
N PRO A 200 0.66 3.33 0.46
CA PRO A 200 -0.12 3.95 1.53
C PRO A 200 0.18 3.27 2.86
N ALA A 201 0.33 1.94 2.85
CA ALA A 201 0.72 1.16 4.01
C ALA A 201 2.10 1.56 4.53
N THR A 202 3.09 1.74 3.65
CA THR A 202 4.43 2.21 4.02
C THR A 202 4.40 3.62 4.62
N LEU A 203 3.61 4.54 4.08
CA LEU A 203 3.46 5.89 4.64
C LEU A 203 2.83 5.86 6.04
N MET A 204 1.80 5.03 6.25
CA MET A 204 1.20 4.83 7.57
C MET A 204 2.19 4.19 8.55
N TRP A 205 2.98 3.23 8.08
CA TRP A 205 4.03 2.58 8.87
C TRP A 205 5.16 3.53 9.28
N LEU A 206 5.59 4.43 8.38
CA LEU A 206 6.56 5.47 8.70
C LEU A 206 5.99 6.47 9.71
N LEU A 207 4.72 6.84 9.56
CA LEU A 207 4.05 7.74 10.47
C LEU A 207 3.93 7.14 11.87
N LYS A 208 3.63 5.84 11.97
CA LYS A 208 3.72 5.07 13.22
C LYS A 208 5.11 5.25 13.85
N GLY A 209 6.15 5.09 13.05
CA GLY A 209 7.55 5.32 13.44
C GLY A 209 7.79 6.68 14.08
N HIS A 210 7.36 7.76 13.41
CA HIS A 210 7.53 9.12 13.90
C HIS A 210 6.74 9.37 15.18
N LEU A 211 5.54 8.82 15.28
CA LEU A 211 4.70 8.96 16.47
C LEU A 211 5.29 8.24 17.68
N HIS A 212 5.85 7.04 17.47
CA HIS A 212 6.54 6.29 18.52
C HIS A 212 7.80 7.02 19.01
N ALA A 213 8.65 7.49 18.08
CA ALA A 213 9.84 8.26 18.41
C ALA A 213 9.50 9.57 19.16
N LEU A 214 8.40 10.22 18.78
CA LEU A 214 7.87 11.36 19.52
C LEU A 214 7.43 10.97 20.93
N GLY A 215 6.76 9.82 21.09
CA GLY A 215 6.39 9.28 22.41
C GLY A 215 7.60 9.03 23.31
N ILE A 216 8.69 8.47 22.77
CA ILE A 216 9.97 8.30 23.48
C ILE A 216 10.49 9.64 24.00
N ARG A 217 10.50 10.68 23.15
CA ARG A 217 10.99 12.02 23.53
C ARG A 217 10.14 12.65 24.61
N VAL A 218 8.81 12.57 24.49
CA VAL A 218 7.88 13.10 25.49
C VAL A 218 8.07 12.45 26.85
N ARG A 219 8.25 11.13 26.91
CA ARG A 219 8.47 10.39 28.18
C ARG A 219 9.71 10.87 28.94
N LYS A 220 10.75 11.35 28.24
CA LYS A 220 11.99 11.83 28.85
C LYS A 220 11.89 13.25 29.43
N ILE A 221 10.84 14.02 29.09
CA ILE A 221 10.70 15.40 29.51
C ILE A 221 10.58 15.50 31.04
N GLY A 222 11.32 16.44 31.63
CA GLY A 222 11.30 16.72 33.07
C GLY A 222 12.14 15.79 33.94
N TRP A 223 12.74 14.73 33.38
CA TRP A 223 13.63 13.82 34.11
C TRP A 223 15.08 14.31 34.18
N ASN A 224 15.53 15.10 33.19
CA ASN A 224 16.84 15.72 33.23
C ASN A 224 16.84 16.92 34.20
N LYS A 225 17.54 16.78 35.33
CA LYS A 225 17.64 17.81 36.37
C LYS A 225 18.47 19.04 35.96
N GLU A 226 19.27 18.94 34.90
CA GLU A 226 20.06 20.07 34.37
C GLU A 226 19.18 21.06 33.58
N LYS A 227 18.03 20.61 33.06
CA LYS A 227 17.11 21.47 32.31
C LYS A 227 16.23 22.27 33.25
N SER A 228 16.10 23.56 32.96
CA SER A 228 15.15 24.45 33.61
C SER A 228 13.69 24.08 33.29
N LEU A 229 12.77 24.48 34.16
CA LEU A 229 11.32 24.30 33.94
C LEU A 229 10.84 24.97 32.64
N ASN A 230 11.49 26.06 32.21
CA ASN A 230 11.16 26.74 30.97
C ASN A 230 11.64 25.96 29.74
N GLU A 231 12.81 25.31 29.81
CA GLU A 231 13.30 24.45 28.74
C GLU A 231 12.40 23.22 28.56
N ASN A 232 11.99 22.57 29.66
CA ASN A 232 11.01 21.46 29.61
C ASN A 232 9.69 21.90 28.97
N TYR A 233 9.21 23.11 29.28
CA TYR A 233 8.02 23.70 28.66
C TYR A 233 8.18 23.91 27.15
N LEU A 234 9.31 24.46 26.72
CA LEU A 234 9.59 24.66 25.29
C LEU A 234 9.72 23.33 24.55
N GLU A 235 10.33 22.33 25.17
CA GLU A 235 10.46 20.98 24.62
C GLU A 235 9.11 20.29 24.46
N LEU A 236 8.23 20.34 25.49
CA LEU A 236 6.86 19.81 25.39
C LEU A 236 6.08 20.54 24.29
N ARG A 237 6.14 21.87 24.25
CA ARG A 237 5.46 22.67 23.22
C ARG A 237 5.93 22.28 21.82
N GLN A 238 7.21 21.99 21.65
CA GLN A 238 7.75 21.53 20.38
C GLN A 238 7.26 20.12 20.05
N CYS A 239 7.22 19.19 21.01
CA CYS A 239 6.65 17.87 20.80
C CYS A 239 5.18 17.92 20.38
N VAL A 240 4.38 18.82 20.96
CA VAL A 240 2.98 19.03 20.58
C VAL A 240 2.85 19.52 19.12
N ARG A 241 3.74 20.40 18.67
CA ARG A 241 3.78 20.83 17.26
C ARG A 241 4.13 19.69 16.33
N GLU A 242 5.08 18.85 16.71
CA GLU A 242 5.47 17.68 15.93
C GLU A 242 4.31 16.65 15.86
N HIS A 243 3.57 16.44 16.95
CA HIS A 243 2.34 15.64 16.93
C HIS A 243 1.31 16.20 15.93
N GLN A 244 1.14 17.53 15.86
CA GLN A 244 0.26 18.16 14.87
C GLN A 244 0.76 17.95 13.43
N THR A 245 2.07 17.98 13.21
CA THR A 245 2.68 17.65 11.91
C THR A 245 2.42 16.18 11.53
N CYS A 246 2.57 15.25 12.47
CA CYS A 246 2.21 13.84 12.28
C CYS A 246 0.71 13.69 11.95
N PHE A 247 -0.18 14.39 12.66
CA PHE A 247 -1.62 14.35 12.39
C PHE A 247 -1.99 14.90 11.00
N LYS A 248 -1.33 15.98 10.54
CA LYS A 248 -1.49 16.48 9.16
C LYS A 248 -1.05 15.43 8.14
N ALA A 249 0.08 14.76 8.36
CA ALA A 249 0.54 13.68 7.49
C ALA A 249 -0.47 12.51 7.47
N PHE A 250 -1.03 12.14 8.63
CA PHE A 250 -2.10 11.14 8.74
C PHE A 250 -3.31 11.51 7.86
N GLN A 251 -3.83 12.74 8.00
CA GLN A 251 -4.97 13.21 7.22
C GLN A 251 -4.71 13.18 5.71
N LEU A 252 -3.49 13.52 5.27
CA LEU A 252 -3.10 13.42 3.87
C LEU A 252 -3.07 11.96 3.39
N CYS A 253 -2.48 11.04 4.18
CA CYS A 253 -2.49 9.59 3.89
C CYS A 253 -3.93 9.05 3.74
N CYS A 254 -4.82 9.40 4.66
CA CYS A 254 -6.24 9.05 4.60
C CYS A 254 -6.89 9.59 3.32
N ASN A 255 -6.66 10.87 2.97
CA ASN A 255 -7.26 11.48 1.78
C ASN A 255 -6.83 10.81 0.47
N ILE A 256 -5.56 10.37 0.41
CA ILE A 256 -5.01 9.71 -0.78
C ILE A 256 -5.66 8.34 -0.97
N ASN A 257 -5.83 7.56 0.10
CA ASN A 257 -6.23 6.15 -0.02
C ASN A 257 -7.73 5.88 0.19
N SER A 258 -8.46 6.77 0.87
CA SER A 258 -9.81 6.48 1.38
C SER A 258 -10.78 5.93 0.33
N ARG A 259 -10.92 6.59 -0.82
CA ARG A 259 -11.88 6.18 -1.88
C ARG A 259 -11.48 4.86 -2.55
N VAL A 260 -10.20 4.70 -2.80
CA VAL A 260 -9.65 3.51 -3.46
C VAL A 260 -9.80 2.29 -2.55
N MET A 261 -9.53 2.45 -1.25
CA MET A 261 -9.66 1.34 -0.29
C MET A 261 -11.11 0.85 -0.15
N LEU A 262 -12.11 1.73 -0.31
CA LEU A 262 -13.51 1.29 -0.31
C LEU A 262 -13.79 0.35 -1.49
N LEU A 263 -13.34 0.74 -2.69
CA LEU A 263 -13.48 -0.09 -3.89
C LEU A 263 -12.66 -1.38 -3.75
N GLN A 264 -11.45 -1.30 -3.20
CA GLN A 264 -10.60 -2.45 -2.91
C GLN A 264 -11.35 -3.48 -2.04
N PHE A 265 -11.97 -3.07 -0.92
CA PHE A 265 -12.71 -4.01 -0.08
C PHE A 265 -13.86 -4.71 -0.80
N ILE A 266 -14.67 -3.96 -1.56
CA ILE A 266 -15.81 -4.51 -2.31
C ILE A 266 -15.32 -5.51 -3.35
N CYS A 267 -14.29 -5.13 -4.11
CA CYS A 267 -13.78 -5.97 -5.18
C CYS A 267 -13.03 -7.19 -4.66
N THR A 268 -12.22 -7.07 -3.60
CA THR A 268 -11.52 -8.20 -2.99
C THR A 268 -12.52 -9.24 -2.48
N GLN A 269 -13.67 -8.83 -1.95
CA GLN A 269 -14.73 -9.77 -1.58
C GLN A 269 -15.22 -10.59 -2.78
N ILE A 270 -15.46 -9.95 -3.92
CA ILE A 270 -15.88 -10.62 -5.17
C ILE A 270 -14.77 -11.55 -5.66
N ILE A 271 -13.54 -11.05 -5.74
CA ILE A 271 -12.36 -11.78 -6.23
C ILE A 271 -12.11 -13.04 -5.39
N LEU A 272 -12.13 -12.93 -4.05
CA LEU A 272 -11.93 -14.09 -3.17
C LEU A 272 -13.03 -15.13 -3.36
N CYS A 273 -14.28 -14.70 -3.49
CA CYS A 273 -15.42 -15.59 -3.74
C CYS A 273 -15.28 -16.30 -5.10
N THR A 274 -15.08 -15.57 -6.19
CA THR A 274 -14.98 -16.16 -7.54
C THR A 274 -13.76 -17.05 -7.69
N THR A 275 -12.62 -16.65 -7.11
CA THR A 275 -11.39 -17.45 -7.12
C THR A 275 -11.59 -18.76 -6.37
N ALA A 276 -12.22 -18.73 -5.19
CA ALA A 276 -12.50 -19.95 -4.41
C ALA A 276 -13.47 -20.90 -5.15
N LEU A 277 -14.54 -20.37 -5.76
CA LEU A 277 -15.46 -21.17 -6.57
C LEU A 277 -14.74 -21.81 -7.76
N TYR A 278 -13.92 -21.04 -8.46
CA TYR A 278 -13.19 -21.52 -9.63
C TYR A 278 -12.16 -22.61 -9.27
N LEU A 279 -11.45 -22.42 -8.16
CA LEU A 279 -10.49 -23.39 -7.62
C LEU A 279 -11.18 -24.72 -7.26
N ILE A 280 -12.34 -24.68 -6.61
CA ILE A 280 -12.99 -25.89 -6.07
C ILE A 280 -13.79 -26.66 -7.13
N PHE A 281 -14.51 -25.96 -8.02
CA PHE A 281 -15.49 -26.61 -8.90
C PHE A 281 -15.03 -26.81 -10.34
N TYR A 282 -14.05 -26.04 -10.83
CA TYR A 282 -13.75 -25.97 -12.27
C TYR A 282 -12.35 -26.43 -12.68
N ILE A 283 -11.40 -26.52 -11.75
CA ILE A 283 -10.00 -26.84 -12.05
C ILE A 283 -9.60 -28.23 -11.56
N SER A 284 -8.97 -28.97 -12.47
CA SER A 284 -8.27 -30.23 -12.20
C SER A 284 -6.77 -30.16 -12.51
N ASP A 285 -6.30 -29.07 -13.12
CA ASP A 285 -4.90 -28.84 -13.50
C ASP A 285 -4.09 -28.33 -12.30
N ILE A 286 -2.98 -29.01 -12.00
CA ILE A 286 -2.10 -28.69 -10.87
C ILE A 286 -1.44 -27.31 -11.00
N TYR A 287 -1.02 -26.90 -12.20
CA TYR A 287 -0.34 -25.62 -12.40
C TYR A 287 -1.29 -24.44 -12.20
N LYS A 288 -2.51 -24.55 -12.75
CA LYS A 288 -3.57 -23.55 -12.54
C LYS A 288 -4.02 -23.51 -11.08
N SER A 289 -4.05 -24.65 -10.40
CA SER A 289 -4.37 -24.72 -8.97
C SER A 289 -3.31 -23.98 -8.14
N ILE A 290 -2.02 -24.23 -8.38
CA ILE A 290 -0.91 -23.54 -7.69
C ILE A 290 -0.99 -22.03 -7.91
N TYR A 291 -1.21 -21.59 -9.16
CA TYR A 291 -1.38 -20.18 -9.47
C TYR A 291 -2.53 -19.54 -8.67
N LEU A 292 -3.72 -20.13 -8.70
CA LEU A 292 -4.89 -19.55 -8.03
C LEU A 292 -4.76 -19.55 -6.51
N VAL A 293 -4.13 -20.57 -5.92
CA VAL A 293 -3.81 -20.57 -4.48
C VAL A 293 -2.82 -19.44 -4.16
N GLY A 294 -1.80 -19.25 -5.00
CA GLY A 294 -0.86 -18.14 -4.91
C GLY A 294 -1.56 -16.79 -5.00
N TYR A 295 -2.39 -16.59 -6.03
CA TYR A 295 -3.18 -15.38 -6.23
C TYR A 295 -4.12 -15.08 -5.05
N PHE A 296 -4.85 -16.09 -4.57
CA PHE A 296 -5.71 -15.97 -3.39
C PHE A 296 -4.91 -15.54 -2.16
N THR A 297 -3.73 -16.13 -1.95
CA THR A 297 -2.85 -15.80 -0.83
C THR A 297 -2.28 -14.40 -0.96
N CYS A 298 -1.89 -13.96 -2.16
CA CYS A 298 -1.48 -12.57 -2.42
C CYS A 298 -2.55 -11.58 -1.98
N MET A 299 -3.79 -11.76 -2.45
CA MET A 299 -4.92 -10.86 -2.13
C MET A 299 -5.20 -10.81 -0.62
N VAL A 300 -5.11 -11.96 0.07
CA VAL A 300 -5.31 -12.02 1.52
C VAL A 300 -4.19 -11.30 2.26
N LEU A 301 -2.92 -11.53 1.88
CA LEU A 301 -1.75 -10.91 2.53
C LEU A 301 -1.72 -9.40 2.34
N GLU A 302 -2.05 -8.92 1.13
CA GLU A 302 -2.10 -7.52 0.77
C GLU A 302 -3.05 -6.72 1.69
N ILE A 303 -4.32 -7.16 1.78
CA ILE A 303 -5.31 -6.48 2.61
C ILE A 303 -5.01 -6.64 4.09
N THR A 304 -4.52 -7.82 4.51
CA THR A 304 -4.11 -8.04 5.90
C THR A 304 -3.04 -7.04 6.29
N PHE A 305 -2.00 -6.86 5.49
CA PHE A 305 -0.93 -5.91 5.78
C PHE A 305 -1.42 -4.46 5.85
N CYS A 306 -2.26 -4.04 4.90
CA CYS A 306 -2.84 -2.69 4.92
C CYS A 306 -3.68 -2.45 6.18
N CYS A 307 -4.54 -3.41 6.56
CA CYS A 307 -5.39 -3.33 7.75
C CYS A 307 -4.57 -3.38 9.04
N SER A 308 -3.49 -4.19 9.10
CA SER A 308 -2.55 -4.20 10.22
C SER A 308 -1.89 -2.84 10.39
N CYS A 309 -1.40 -2.21 9.31
CA CYS A 309 -0.81 -0.87 9.39
C CYS A 309 -1.80 0.17 9.95
N GLY A 310 -3.08 0.07 9.58
CA GLY A 310 -4.15 0.92 10.11
C GLY A 310 -4.41 0.70 11.61
N THR A 311 -4.51 -0.55 12.04
CA THR A 311 -4.72 -0.92 13.45
C THR A 311 -3.52 -0.51 14.33
N GLU A 312 -2.30 -0.80 13.89
CA GLU A 312 -1.07 -0.48 14.62
C GLU A 312 -0.87 1.04 14.79
N LEU A 313 -1.18 1.83 13.75
CA LEU A 313 -1.12 3.29 13.84
C LEU A 313 -2.19 3.84 14.80
N MET A 314 -3.37 3.24 14.80
CA MET A 314 -4.45 3.60 15.74
C MET A 314 -4.02 3.33 17.19
N GLU A 315 -3.41 2.18 17.45
CA GLU A 315 -2.89 1.82 18.79
C GLU A 315 -1.78 2.77 19.24
N GLU A 316 -0.79 3.07 18.38
CA GLU A 316 0.27 4.03 18.71
C GLU A 316 -0.26 5.46 18.94
N SER A 317 -1.33 5.86 18.23
CA SER A 317 -1.96 7.16 18.46
C SER A 317 -2.59 7.29 19.84
N LEU A 318 -3.20 6.21 20.34
CA LEU A 318 -3.73 6.16 21.71
C LEU A 318 -2.59 6.10 22.73
N GLY A 319 -1.54 5.31 22.44
CA GLY A 319 -0.34 5.19 23.27
C GLY A 319 0.42 6.51 23.45
N PHE A 320 0.27 7.46 22.53
CA PHE A 320 0.86 8.80 22.69
C PHE A 320 0.27 9.57 23.89
N THR A 321 -1.01 9.35 24.23
CA THR A 321 -1.61 9.93 25.44
C THR A 321 -0.95 9.40 26.71
N GLU A 322 -0.66 8.10 26.75
CA GLU A 322 0.08 7.48 27.85
C GLU A 322 1.52 8.03 27.93
N ALA A 323 2.17 8.24 26.78
CA ALA A 323 3.50 8.86 26.72
C ALA A 323 3.50 10.28 27.31
N LEU A 324 2.48 11.10 27.02
CA LEU A 324 2.30 12.41 27.64
C LEU A 324 2.14 12.30 29.16
N TYR A 325 1.31 11.38 29.65
CA TYR A 325 1.12 11.18 31.08
C TYR A 325 2.40 10.74 31.80
N SER A 326 3.27 9.99 31.12
CA SER A 326 4.49 9.40 31.67
C SER A 326 5.68 10.36 31.81
N CYS A 327 5.57 11.60 31.33
CA CYS A 327 6.63 12.60 31.54
C CYS A 327 6.66 13.07 33.00
N ASN A 328 7.77 13.66 33.47
CA ASN A 328 7.83 14.18 34.85
C ASN A 328 7.11 15.55 34.96
N TRP A 329 5.79 15.53 34.97
CA TRP A 329 4.93 16.73 34.91
C TRP A 329 4.54 17.31 36.28
N MET A 330 4.66 16.54 37.36
CA MET A 330 4.21 16.96 38.70
C MET A 330 4.98 18.18 39.22
N ASP A 331 6.29 18.20 38.99
CA ASP A 331 7.19 19.29 39.43
C ASP A 331 7.31 20.44 38.41
N GLN A 332 6.53 20.39 37.31
CA GLN A 332 6.61 21.40 36.25
C GLN A 332 5.74 22.63 36.54
N ASN A 333 6.04 23.73 35.83
CA ASN A 333 5.31 24.99 35.96
C ASN A 333 3.85 24.89 35.45
N SER A 334 3.02 25.88 35.82
CA SER A 334 1.60 25.91 35.44
C SER A 334 1.37 25.91 33.91
N LYS A 335 2.23 26.60 33.14
CA LYS A 335 2.14 26.65 31.67
C LYS A 335 2.37 25.27 31.04
N PHE A 336 3.32 24.50 31.56
CA PHE A 336 3.58 23.12 31.16
C PHE A 336 2.35 22.25 31.38
N LYS A 337 1.82 22.27 32.61
CA LYS A 337 0.64 21.48 32.99
C LYS A 337 -0.58 21.81 32.12
N GLN A 338 -0.80 23.09 31.82
CA GLN A 338 -1.90 23.52 30.95
C GLN A 338 -1.78 22.95 29.54
N ILE A 339 -0.62 23.04 28.89
CA ILE A 339 -0.41 22.46 27.55
C ILE A 339 -0.53 20.94 27.60
N LEU A 340 0.01 20.30 28.63
CA LEU A 340 -0.05 18.86 28.80
C LEU A 340 -1.50 18.37 28.86
N ILE A 341 -2.34 18.96 29.70
CA ILE A 341 -3.75 18.60 29.86
C ILE A 341 -4.49 18.76 28.52
N ILE A 342 -4.34 19.90 27.85
CA ILE A 342 -4.96 20.14 26.54
C ILE A 342 -4.47 19.11 25.52
N SER A 343 -3.19 18.76 25.55
CA SER A 343 -2.62 17.78 24.61
C SER A 343 -3.17 16.39 24.88
N MET A 344 -3.22 15.95 26.14
CA MET A 344 -3.79 14.66 26.53
C MET A 344 -5.25 14.54 26.12
N GLU A 345 -6.06 15.58 26.33
CA GLU A 345 -7.47 15.58 25.92
C GLU A 345 -7.62 15.41 24.40
N ASN A 346 -6.79 16.10 23.62
CA ASN A 346 -6.83 16.00 22.16
C ASN A 346 -6.33 14.62 21.65
N THR A 347 -5.37 14.00 22.34
CA THR A 347 -4.74 12.74 21.91
C THR A 347 -5.52 11.49 22.33
N GLN A 348 -6.55 11.63 23.17
CA GLN A 348 -7.47 10.53 23.50
C GLN A 348 -8.30 10.08 22.29
N THR A 349 -8.37 10.90 21.24
CA THR A 349 -9.04 10.51 20.00
C THR A 349 -8.11 9.68 19.11
N ALA A 350 -8.51 8.43 18.86
CA ALA A 350 -7.73 7.50 18.05
C ALA A 350 -7.65 7.95 16.58
N TRP A 351 -6.50 7.75 15.94
CA TRP A 351 -6.30 8.02 14.52
C TRP A 351 -6.87 6.88 13.68
N THR A 352 -8.18 6.91 13.48
CA THR A 352 -8.87 5.89 12.68
C THR A 352 -8.90 6.27 11.20
N ASN A 353 -8.31 5.43 10.35
CA ASN A 353 -8.36 5.61 8.90
C ASN A 353 -9.68 5.02 8.36
N TYR A 354 -10.43 5.79 7.55
CA TYR A 354 -11.71 5.35 7.00
C TYR A 354 -11.67 5.20 5.48
N ALA A 355 -12.01 4.00 4.99
CA ALA A 355 -12.33 3.73 3.60
C ALA A 355 -13.68 4.37 3.23
N GLY A 356 -13.66 5.25 2.22
CA GLY A 356 -14.82 6.01 1.76
C GLY A 356 -15.47 6.93 2.80
N GLY A 357 -14.84 7.14 3.96
CA GLY A 357 -15.43 7.85 5.10
C GLY A 357 -16.46 7.03 5.89
N ILE A 358 -16.61 5.74 5.61
CA ILE A 358 -17.68 4.90 6.18
C ILE A 358 -17.09 3.72 6.97
N ILE A 359 -16.12 3.02 6.38
CA ILE A 359 -15.60 1.76 6.89
C ILE A 359 -14.21 1.99 7.50
N SER A 360 -13.98 1.62 8.76
CA SER A 360 -12.64 1.72 9.34
C SER A 360 -11.69 0.72 8.69
N ILE A 361 -10.47 1.15 8.34
CA ILE A 361 -9.41 0.29 7.82
C ILE A 361 -8.71 -0.33 9.03
N SER A 362 -9.19 -1.50 9.44
CA SER A 362 -8.73 -2.22 10.62
C SER A 362 -8.79 -3.73 10.41
N LEU A 363 -8.03 -4.49 11.21
CA LEU A 363 -8.10 -5.96 11.21
C LEU A 363 -9.50 -6.49 11.55
N THR A 364 -10.25 -5.80 12.40
CA THR A 364 -11.64 -6.16 12.73
C THR A 364 -12.56 -6.08 11.50
N THR A 365 -12.41 -5.02 10.70
CA THR A 365 -13.11 -4.87 9.43
C THR A 365 -12.69 -5.95 8.45
N TRP A 366 -11.39 -6.26 8.37
CA TRP A 366 -10.90 -7.30 7.46
C TRP A 366 -11.51 -8.67 7.75
N VAL A 367 -11.61 -9.07 9.02
CA VAL A 367 -12.29 -10.32 9.41
C VAL A 367 -13.76 -10.31 8.97
N THR A 368 -14.42 -9.15 9.01
CA THR A 368 -15.81 -9.00 8.55
C THR A 368 -15.92 -9.18 7.04
N VAL A 369 -14.98 -8.61 6.27
CA VAL A 369 -14.91 -8.79 4.81
C VAL A 369 -14.69 -10.27 4.45
N LEU A 370 -13.77 -10.96 5.13
CA LEU A 370 -13.54 -12.40 4.94
C LEU A 370 -14.78 -13.25 5.21
N LYS A 371 -15.50 -12.97 6.31
CA LYS A 371 -16.77 -13.65 6.63
C LYS A 371 -17.84 -13.42 5.56
N SER A 372 -17.90 -12.20 5.03
CA SER A 372 -18.83 -11.84 3.96
C SER A 372 -18.49 -12.54 2.64
N ALA A 373 -17.21 -12.61 2.28
CA ALA A 373 -16.73 -13.36 1.13
C ALA A 373 -17.05 -14.86 1.23
N TYR A 374 -16.81 -15.47 2.41
CA TYR A 374 -17.18 -16.87 2.66
C TYR A 374 -18.70 -17.09 2.58
N SER A 375 -19.50 -16.16 3.09
CA SER A 375 -20.96 -16.25 3.03
C SER A 375 -21.45 -16.22 1.58
N LEU A 376 -20.90 -15.34 0.74
CA LEU A 376 -21.18 -15.33 -0.70
C LEU A 376 -20.77 -16.66 -1.35
N PHE A 377 -19.57 -17.15 -1.06
CA PHE A 377 -19.07 -18.44 -1.55
C PHE A 377 -20.03 -19.58 -1.18
N ALA A 378 -20.49 -19.65 0.07
CA ALA A 378 -21.39 -20.71 0.53
C ALA A 378 -22.77 -20.66 -0.14
N VAL A 379 -23.28 -19.47 -0.46
CA VAL A 379 -24.55 -19.31 -1.20
C VAL A 379 -24.39 -19.78 -2.64
N PHE A 380 -23.37 -19.29 -3.35
CA PHE A 380 -23.15 -19.65 -4.75
C PHE A 380 -22.71 -21.11 -4.93
N GLY A 381 -21.91 -21.65 -4.00
CA GLY A 381 -21.47 -23.03 -3.99
C GLY A 381 -22.57 -24.05 -3.73
N ARG A 382 -23.73 -23.63 -3.19
CA ARG A 382 -24.93 -24.50 -3.11
C ARG A 382 -25.77 -24.50 -4.39
N SER A 383 -25.56 -23.52 -5.26
CA SER A 383 -26.31 -23.35 -6.52
C SER A 383 -25.59 -23.91 -7.76
N LEU A 384 -24.34 -24.35 -7.58
CA LEU A 384 -23.47 -25.02 -8.55
C LEU A 384 -23.39 -26.50 -8.20
#